data_AF-A0A2D6MPZ7-F1
#
_entry.id   AF-A0A2D6MPZ7-F1
#
_cell.length_a   1.000
_cell.length_b   1.000
_cell.length_c   1.000
_cell.angle_alpha   90.00
_cell.angle_beta   90.00
_cell.angle_gamma   90.00
#
_symmetry.space_group_name_H-M   'P 1'
#
loop_
_entity.id
_entity.type
_entity.pdbx_description
1 polymer ?
#
loop_
_entity_poly.entity_id
_entity_poly.type
_entity_poly.pdbx_seq_one_letter_code
_entity_poly.pdbx_strand_id
1 'polypeptide(L)'
;MDTRGLSLRQLSDSPNAVEVLAAHASPIPGGRRTRLRTPPPIPSTARYRRRLECTDRAVLESRQYDHLVAQYRLTDKAIRRSLDAVAARDSDVGDALARVGYPEPRYRPSGFETLLRIIVGQQVSVAAADTIANRLFKALKGEVSAERLLRLRETTLKKAGLSAPKVRYARCLARAILDGDLDLDGLEGLPDSEAAQQIQTVPGLGRWSAHVYLMFSLGRPDLWPHADVGAMRGLQVIKRLDARPTPREADLLAAAFAPHRSAMALLAWKCASATPT
;
A
#
# COMPACT_ATOMS: atom_id res chain seq x y z
N MET A 1 -10.32 0.16 39.10
CA MET A 1 -11.15 -0.95 38.59
C MET A 1 -10.44 -1.54 37.39
N ASP A 2 -10.05 -2.80 37.54
CA ASP A 2 -9.15 -3.56 36.67
C ASP A 2 -9.88 -4.00 35.40
N THR A 3 -9.47 -3.50 34.23
CA THR A 3 -9.99 -3.93 32.92
C THR A 3 -8.96 -4.81 32.24
N ARG A 4 -8.84 -6.05 32.70
CA ARG A 4 -8.15 -7.14 31.99
C ARG A 4 -9.19 -8.01 31.29
N GLY A 5 -9.04 -8.17 29.98
CA GLY A 5 -9.68 -9.23 29.20
C GLY A 5 -11.11 -8.95 28.74
N LEU A 6 -11.25 -8.22 27.63
CA LEU A 6 -12.47 -8.27 26.83
C LEU A 6 -12.26 -9.25 25.66
N SER A 7 -13.03 -10.33 25.69
CA SER A 7 -13.12 -11.33 24.62
C SER A 7 -14.00 -10.83 23.48
N LEU A 8 -13.64 -11.18 22.23
CA LEU A 8 -14.37 -10.86 20.98
C LEU A 8 -15.84 -11.34 20.94
N ARG A 9 -16.33 -12.03 21.97
CA ARG A 9 -17.74 -12.43 22.12
C ARG A 9 -18.66 -11.36 22.73
N GLN A 10 -18.15 -10.24 23.23
CA GLN A 10 -18.99 -9.22 23.89
C GLN A 10 -19.31 -8.00 23.02
N LEU A 11 -18.99 -8.03 21.72
CA LEU A 11 -19.31 -6.97 20.75
C LEU A 11 -20.47 -7.34 19.80
N SER A 12 -21.24 -8.41 20.10
CA SER A 12 -22.29 -8.92 19.20
C SER A 12 -23.73 -8.53 19.56
N ASP A 13 -23.98 -7.78 20.64
CA ASP A 13 -25.35 -7.41 21.01
C ASP A 13 -25.72 -6.03 20.47
N SER A 14 -26.02 -5.99 19.17
CA SER A 14 -26.90 -4.97 18.58
C SER A 14 -27.81 -5.66 17.54
N PRO A 15 -29.14 -5.64 17.73
CA PRO A 15 -30.07 -6.60 17.13
C PRO A 15 -30.48 -6.24 15.69
N ASN A 16 -29.52 -6.21 14.74
CA ASN A 16 -29.88 -6.04 13.33
C ASN A 16 -28.87 -6.66 12.33
N ALA A 17 -28.40 -7.88 12.59
CA ALA A 17 -27.38 -8.50 11.71
C ALA A 17 -27.47 -10.03 11.56
N VAL A 18 -28.62 -10.65 11.81
CA VAL A 18 -28.81 -12.09 11.60
C VAL A 18 -29.81 -12.31 10.47
N GLU A 19 -29.39 -12.17 9.20
CA GLU A 19 -30.07 -12.88 8.11
C GLU A 19 -29.42 -12.93 6.70
N VAL A 20 -28.12 -12.75 6.51
CA VAL A 20 -27.53 -13.04 5.17
C VAL A 20 -26.18 -13.74 5.28
N LEU A 21 -26.22 -15.04 5.56
CA LEU A 21 -25.08 -15.96 5.56
C LEU A 21 -25.43 -17.19 4.72
N ALA A 22 -25.03 -17.20 3.44
CA ALA A 22 -24.72 -18.42 2.69
C ALA A 22 -24.19 -18.06 1.30
N ALA A 23 -22.93 -18.39 1.00
CA ALA A 23 -22.54 -19.23 -0.15
C ALA A 23 -21.07 -19.05 -0.56
N HIS A 24 -20.39 -20.20 -0.66
CA HIS A 24 -19.17 -20.51 -1.42
C HIS A 24 -17.79 -20.17 -0.82
N ALA A 25 -17.33 -21.08 0.04
CA ALA A 25 -15.92 -21.46 0.14
C ALA A 25 -15.72 -22.84 -0.50
N SER A 26 -14.65 -23.01 -1.28
CA SER A 26 -14.06 -24.32 -1.58
C SER A 26 -12.54 -24.28 -1.36
N PRO A 27 -11.91 -25.36 -0.89
CA PRO A 27 -10.55 -25.35 -0.33
C PRO A 27 -9.48 -25.72 -1.36
N ILE A 28 -8.24 -25.25 -1.16
CA ILE A 28 -7.05 -25.73 -1.87
C ILE A 28 -6.17 -26.53 -0.88
N PRO A 29 -5.78 -27.78 -1.18
CA PRO A 29 -4.93 -28.59 -0.31
C PRO A 29 -3.42 -28.49 -0.68
N GLY A 30 -2.58 -28.57 0.35
CA GLY A 30 -1.23 -29.17 0.31
C GLY A 30 -0.11 -28.46 -0.46
N GLY A 31 0.88 -27.87 0.26
CA GLY A 31 2.14 -27.41 -0.34
C GLY A 31 3.21 -27.07 0.69
N ARG A 32 4.38 -27.69 0.57
CA ARG A 32 5.49 -27.79 1.55
C ARG A 32 6.02 -26.46 2.13
N ARG A 33 6.39 -26.50 3.42
CA ARG A 33 7.11 -25.46 4.17
C ARG A 33 8.46 -25.14 3.50
N THR A 34 8.59 -23.96 2.90
CA THR A 34 9.88 -23.35 2.57
C THR A 34 10.19 -22.29 3.64
N ARG A 35 11.37 -22.38 4.27
CA ARG A 35 11.83 -21.41 5.27
C ARG A 35 11.95 -20.04 4.61
N LEU A 36 11.08 -19.10 4.98
CA LEU A 36 11.18 -17.70 4.59
C LEU A 36 12.33 -17.06 5.38
N ARG A 37 13.44 -16.77 4.69
CA ARG A 37 14.51 -15.92 5.23
C ARG A 37 14.08 -14.45 5.18
N THR A 38 14.54 -13.69 6.17
CA THR A 38 14.31 -12.25 6.36
C THR A 38 14.65 -11.46 5.09
N PRO A 39 13.80 -10.51 4.67
CA PRO A 39 14.11 -9.64 3.53
C PRO A 39 15.28 -8.71 3.89
N PRO A 40 16.17 -8.39 2.92
CA PRO A 40 17.12 -7.31 3.13
C PRO A 40 16.38 -5.97 3.24
N PRO A 41 16.93 -4.98 3.98
CA PRO A 41 16.33 -3.66 4.10
C PRO A 41 16.17 -3.02 2.71
N ILE A 42 15.00 -2.43 2.48
CA ILE A 42 14.79 -1.49 1.36
C ILE A 42 15.85 -0.40 1.52
N PRO A 43 16.65 -0.08 0.48
CA PRO A 43 17.75 0.84 0.62
C PRO A 43 17.25 2.19 1.13
N SER A 44 17.94 2.73 2.13
CA SER A 44 17.74 4.10 2.58
C SER A 44 17.84 5.07 1.40
N THR A 45 17.19 6.23 1.54
CA THR A 45 17.17 7.34 0.57
C THR A 45 18.54 7.66 -0.05
N ALA A 46 19.64 7.38 0.66
CA ALA A 46 21.01 7.54 0.19
C ALA A 46 21.43 6.57 -0.94
N ARG A 47 21.00 5.30 -0.94
CA ARG A 47 21.35 4.32 -1.98
C ARG A 47 20.51 4.48 -3.26
N TYR A 48 19.30 5.02 -3.12
CA TYR A 48 18.45 5.39 -4.25
C TYR A 48 18.96 6.66 -4.95
N ARG A 49 19.45 7.64 -4.18
CA ARG A 49 20.15 8.84 -4.69
C ARG A 49 21.27 8.49 -5.68
N ARG A 50 22.14 7.54 -5.31
CA ARG A 50 23.26 7.09 -6.16
C ARG A 50 22.88 6.40 -7.46
N ARG A 51 21.70 5.79 -7.56
CA ARG A 51 21.24 5.14 -8.81
C ARG A 51 20.64 6.15 -9.79
N LEU A 52 20.07 7.25 -9.28
CA LEU A 52 19.55 8.36 -10.07
C LEU A 52 20.64 9.39 -10.44
N GLU A 53 21.79 9.40 -9.76
CA GLU A 53 22.94 10.27 -10.10
C GLU A 53 23.44 10.09 -11.56
N CYS A 54 23.08 8.98 -12.24
CA CYS A 54 23.41 8.72 -13.65
C CYS A 54 22.21 8.94 -14.61
N THR A 55 20.99 9.15 -14.10
CA THR A 55 19.80 9.43 -14.93
C THR A 55 19.33 10.86 -14.66
N ASP A 56 19.90 11.77 -15.45
CA ASP A 56 19.56 13.19 -15.57
C ASP A 56 19.46 14.02 -14.28
N ARG A 57 20.57 14.69 -13.98
CA ARG A 57 20.66 15.86 -13.09
C ARG A 57 19.64 16.96 -13.43
N ALA A 58 19.07 16.96 -14.64
CA ALA A 58 18.05 17.91 -15.09
C ALA A 58 16.61 17.65 -14.58
N VAL A 59 16.26 16.41 -14.20
CA VAL A 59 14.88 16.10 -13.74
C VAL A 59 14.63 16.59 -12.30
N LEU A 60 15.69 16.72 -11.51
CA LEU A 60 15.63 17.12 -10.10
C LEU A 60 15.56 18.65 -9.88
N GLU A 61 15.68 19.47 -10.93
CA GLU A 61 15.60 20.94 -10.87
C GLU A 61 14.27 21.50 -11.42
N SER A 62 13.27 20.64 -11.67
CA SER A 62 11.97 21.07 -12.18
C SER A 62 11.08 21.61 -11.04
N ARG A 63 10.56 22.83 -11.21
CA ARG A 63 9.56 23.48 -10.31
C ARG A 63 8.34 22.61 -10.01
N GLN A 64 8.10 21.58 -10.81
CA GLN A 64 7.04 20.58 -10.66
C GLN A 64 7.33 19.65 -9.47
N TYR A 65 8.61 19.32 -9.20
CA TYR A 65 9.02 18.52 -8.04
C TYR A 65 8.83 19.28 -6.72
N ASP A 66 9.18 20.57 -6.69
CA ASP A 66 8.99 21.41 -5.50
C ASP A 66 7.51 21.56 -5.12
N HIS A 67 6.60 21.63 -6.10
CA HIS A 67 5.17 21.67 -5.85
C HIS A 67 4.61 20.34 -5.33
N LEU A 68 5.02 19.21 -5.93
CA LEU A 68 4.65 17.86 -5.49
C LEU A 68 5.13 17.57 -4.05
N VAL A 69 6.32 18.07 -3.68
CA VAL A 69 6.85 17.94 -2.31
C VAL A 69 6.13 18.88 -1.32
N ALA A 70 5.66 20.05 -1.77
CA ALA A 70 5.01 21.04 -0.90
C ALA A 70 3.67 20.57 -0.31
N GLN A 71 2.93 19.71 -1.00
CA GLN A 71 1.63 19.21 -0.52
C GLN A 71 1.68 17.82 0.10
N TYR A 72 2.80 17.10 -0.04
CA TYR A 72 2.98 15.75 0.51
C TYR A 72 2.99 15.76 2.05
N ARG A 73 1.92 15.24 2.67
CA ARG A 73 1.71 15.39 4.13
C ARG A 73 2.33 14.28 4.99
N LEU A 74 2.77 13.18 4.39
CA LEU A 74 3.39 12.04 5.10
C LEU A 74 4.91 12.19 5.26
N THR A 75 5.37 13.38 5.66
CA THR A 75 6.78 13.64 5.99
C THR A 75 7.20 12.96 7.29
N ASP A 76 8.51 12.83 7.56
CA ASP A 76 9.02 12.23 8.80
C ASP A 76 8.46 12.93 10.05
N LYS A 77 8.50 14.28 10.06
CA LYS A 77 7.93 15.10 11.15
C LYS A 77 6.42 14.87 11.32
N ALA A 78 5.67 14.75 10.22
CA ALA A 78 4.23 14.54 10.27
C ALA A 78 3.86 13.12 10.73
N ILE A 79 4.63 12.10 10.31
CA ILE A 79 4.47 10.72 10.77
C ILE A 79 4.72 10.64 12.28
N ARG A 80 5.82 11.21 12.77
CA ARG A 80 6.14 11.26 14.21
C ARG A 80 5.02 11.91 15.00
N ARG A 81 4.64 13.15 14.64
CA ARG A 81 3.54 13.88 15.28
C ARG A 81 2.23 13.08 15.30
N SER A 82 1.91 12.42 14.19
CA SER A 82 0.69 11.60 14.08
C SER A 82 0.73 10.39 15.01
N LEU A 83 1.87 9.70 15.07
CA LEU A 83 2.04 8.53 15.92
C LEU A 83 2.13 8.90 17.41
N ASP A 84 2.71 10.05 17.75
CA ASP A 84 2.72 10.60 19.10
C ASP A 84 1.29 10.91 19.57
N ALA A 85 0.49 11.55 18.72
CA ALA A 85 -0.91 11.85 19.00
C ALA A 85 -1.74 10.57 19.22
N VAL A 86 -1.49 9.51 18.45
CA VAL A 86 -2.16 8.22 18.67
C VAL A 86 -1.66 7.53 19.94
N ALA A 87 -0.34 7.51 20.18
CA ALA A 87 0.25 6.88 21.36
C ALA A 87 -0.17 7.53 22.68
N ALA A 88 -0.44 8.85 22.67
CA ALA A 88 -0.97 9.56 23.83
C ALA A 88 -2.36 9.05 24.29
N ARG A 89 -3.12 8.39 23.41
CA ARG A 89 -4.46 7.85 23.68
C ARG A 89 -4.59 6.33 23.53
N ASP A 90 -3.56 5.64 23.01
CA ASP A 90 -3.53 4.19 22.84
C ASP A 90 -2.16 3.66 23.29
N SER A 91 -2.13 3.02 24.47
CA SER A 91 -0.91 2.48 25.07
C SER A 91 -0.26 1.38 24.24
N ASP A 92 -1.04 0.59 23.48
CA ASP A 92 -0.48 -0.46 22.63
C ASP A 92 0.37 0.13 21.50
N VAL A 93 -0.03 1.30 20.99
CA VAL A 93 0.73 2.04 19.99
C VAL A 93 2.00 2.62 20.61
N GLY A 94 1.93 3.16 21.83
CA GLY A 94 3.10 3.59 22.60
C GLY A 94 4.12 2.46 22.80
N ASP A 95 3.66 1.29 23.23
CA ASP A 95 4.50 0.10 23.41
C ASP A 95 5.11 -0.40 22.09
N ALA A 96 4.36 -0.33 20.99
CA ALA A 96 4.86 -0.66 19.67
C ALA A 96 5.97 0.31 19.24
N LEU A 97 5.79 1.62 19.42
CA LEU A 97 6.80 2.62 19.13
C LEU A 97 8.07 2.45 19.97
N ALA A 98 7.93 2.17 21.27
CA ALA A 98 9.08 1.88 22.12
C ALA A 98 9.88 0.65 21.65
N ARG A 99 9.19 -0.36 21.10
CA ARG A 99 9.81 -1.60 20.63
C ARG A 99 10.47 -1.49 19.26
N VAL A 100 9.81 -0.87 18.28
CA VAL A 100 10.31 -0.85 16.89
C VAL A 100 10.78 0.52 16.42
N GLY A 101 10.51 1.59 17.18
CA GLY A 101 10.75 2.99 16.79
C GLY A 101 9.85 3.47 15.65
N TYR A 102 9.89 4.78 15.36
CA TYR A 102 9.08 5.38 14.27
C TYR A 102 9.39 4.78 12.89
N PRO A 103 8.38 4.54 12.05
CA PRO A 103 8.58 4.12 10.67
C PRO A 103 9.12 5.27 9.81
N GLU A 104 9.87 4.92 8.78
CA GLU A 104 10.36 5.89 7.79
C GLU A 104 9.23 6.27 6.81
N PRO A 105 9.22 7.52 6.30
CA PRO A 105 8.39 7.90 5.17
C PRO A 105 8.63 6.99 3.96
N ARG A 106 7.55 6.67 3.24
CA ARG A 106 7.63 5.94 1.97
C ARG A 106 7.09 6.83 0.86
N TYR A 107 8.01 7.46 0.11
CA TYR A 107 7.66 8.27 -1.05
C TYR A 107 7.78 7.47 -2.35
N ARG A 108 6.83 7.68 -3.26
CA ARG A 108 6.87 7.23 -4.65
C ARG A 108 6.48 8.43 -5.54
N PRO A 109 7.11 8.62 -6.70
CA PRO A 109 6.62 9.60 -7.67
C PRO A 109 5.17 9.29 -8.05
N SER A 110 4.35 10.32 -8.25
CA SER A 110 3.05 10.18 -8.90
C SER A 110 3.22 9.72 -10.36
N GLY A 111 2.12 9.28 -10.96
CA GLY A 111 2.09 8.87 -12.37
C GLY A 111 1.91 7.37 -12.65
N PHE A 112 1.90 7.05 -13.94
CA PHE A 112 1.57 5.73 -14.50
C PHE A 112 2.48 4.60 -13.97
N GLU A 113 3.80 4.83 -13.88
CA GLU A 113 4.75 3.83 -13.41
C GLU A 113 4.37 3.32 -12.01
N THR A 114 3.98 4.20 -11.10
CA THR A 114 3.68 3.82 -9.72
C THR A 114 2.42 2.95 -9.63
N LEU A 115 1.36 3.29 -10.38
CA LEU A 115 0.17 2.43 -10.47
C LEU A 115 0.49 1.08 -11.12
N LEU A 116 1.33 1.07 -12.15
CA LEU A 116 1.79 -0.17 -12.79
C LEU A 116 2.57 -1.06 -11.82
N ARG A 117 3.45 -0.48 -10.98
CA ARG A 117 4.14 -1.20 -9.89
C ARG A 117 3.16 -1.77 -8.88
N ILE A 118 2.10 -1.03 -8.52
CA ILE A 118 1.04 -1.51 -7.62
C ILE A 118 0.36 -2.74 -8.21
N ILE A 119 -0.04 -2.71 -9.50
CA ILE A 119 -0.61 -3.88 -10.21
C ILE A 119 0.35 -5.07 -10.17
N VAL A 120 1.63 -4.84 -10.47
CA VAL A 120 2.66 -5.89 -10.45
C VAL A 120 2.80 -6.51 -9.05
N GLY A 121 2.73 -5.70 -8.00
CA GLY A 121 2.88 -6.13 -6.61
C GLY A 121 1.68 -6.87 -6.01
N GLN A 122 0.52 -6.88 -6.66
CA GLN A 122 -0.68 -7.56 -6.13
C GLN A 122 -0.44 -9.05 -5.89
N GLN A 123 -0.79 -9.54 -4.70
CA GLN A 123 -0.78 -10.97 -4.33
C GLN A 123 0.58 -11.68 -4.48
N VAL A 124 1.69 -10.95 -4.48
CA VAL A 124 3.04 -11.52 -4.54
C VAL A 124 3.93 -10.92 -3.45
N SER A 125 5.06 -11.55 -3.17
CA SER A 125 6.05 -10.96 -2.26
C SER A 125 6.70 -9.72 -2.89
N VAL A 126 7.26 -8.83 -2.05
CA VAL A 126 7.99 -7.65 -2.51
C VAL A 126 9.14 -8.03 -3.45
N ALA A 127 9.93 -9.06 -3.11
CA ALA A 127 11.03 -9.52 -3.94
C ALA A 127 10.58 -10.04 -5.32
N ALA A 128 9.43 -10.74 -5.37
CA ALA A 128 8.84 -11.18 -6.63
C ALA A 128 8.33 -9.98 -7.45
N ALA A 129 7.66 -9.01 -6.80
CA ALA A 129 7.20 -7.79 -7.43
C ALA A 129 8.36 -7.01 -8.07
N ASP A 130 9.47 -6.82 -7.33
CA ASP A 130 10.66 -6.12 -7.82
C ASP A 130 11.30 -6.84 -9.01
N THR A 131 11.37 -8.17 -8.96
CA THR A 131 11.89 -8.98 -10.08
C THR A 131 11.04 -8.81 -11.33
N ILE A 132 9.71 -8.88 -11.20
CA ILE A 132 8.77 -8.73 -12.32
C ILE A 132 8.82 -7.30 -12.87
N ALA A 133 8.83 -6.29 -11.99
CA ALA A 133 8.89 -4.89 -12.38
C ALA A 133 10.18 -4.58 -13.17
N ASN A 134 11.34 -5.07 -12.70
CA ASN A 134 12.62 -4.88 -13.39
C ASN A 134 12.61 -5.50 -14.80
N ARG A 135 12.03 -6.71 -14.95
CA ARG A 135 11.89 -7.34 -16.27
C ARG A 135 10.93 -6.57 -17.19
N LEU A 136 9.82 -6.07 -16.64
CA LEU A 136 8.85 -5.28 -17.38
C LEU A 136 9.45 -3.95 -17.87
N PHE A 137 10.16 -3.21 -17.01
CA PHE A 137 10.77 -1.93 -17.40
C PHE A 137 11.93 -2.12 -18.38
N LYS A 138 12.65 -3.25 -18.28
CA LYS A 138 13.60 -3.64 -19.33
C LYS A 138 12.90 -3.87 -20.67
N ALA A 139 11.73 -4.53 -20.68
CA ALA A 139 10.95 -4.72 -21.89
C ALA A 139 10.41 -3.39 -22.48
N LEU A 140 10.14 -2.40 -21.62
CA LEU A 140 9.77 -1.03 -22.00
C LEU A 140 10.96 -0.14 -22.37
N LYS A 141 12.19 -0.68 -22.36
CA LYS A 141 13.44 0.04 -22.65
C LYS A 141 13.67 1.26 -21.74
N GLY A 142 13.25 1.16 -20.47
CA GLY A 142 13.48 2.20 -19.46
C GLY A 142 12.49 3.36 -19.46
N GLU A 143 11.68 3.54 -20.51
CA GLU A 143 10.64 4.57 -20.53
C GLU A 143 9.28 3.94 -20.25
N VAL A 144 8.79 4.16 -19.03
CA VAL A 144 7.56 3.55 -18.56
C VAL A 144 6.38 4.48 -18.87
N SER A 145 5.82 4.35 -20.08
CA SER A 145 4.63 5.11 -20.50
C SER A 145 3.47 4.20 -20.89
N ALA A 146 2.26 4.76 -20.87
CA ALA A 146 1.04 4.07 -21.27
C ALA A 146 1.10 3.62 -22.74
N GLU A 147 1.59 4.49 -23.63
CA GLU A 147 1.74 4.22 -25.07
C GLU A 147 2.70 3.06 -25.32
N ARG A 148 3.85 3.05 -24.63
CA ARG A 148 4.84 1.97 -24.78
C ARG A 148 4.31 0.65 -24.26
N LEU A 149 3.58 0.66 -23.14
CA LEU A 149 2.94 -0.55 -22.63
C LEU A 149 1.95 -1.12 -23.63
N LEU A 150 1.12 -0.29 -24.26
CA LEU A 150 0.14 -0.76 -25.25
C LEU A 150 0.78 -1.36 -26.51
N ARG A 151 1.95 -0.86 -26.92
CA ARG A 151 2.72 -1.37 -28.06
C ARG A 151 3.38 -2.73 -27.81
N LEU A 152 3.61 -3.13 -26.55
CA LEU A 152 4.18 -4.44 -26.25
C LEU A 152 3.19 -5.56 -26.61
N ARG A 153 3.69 -6.68 -27.13
CA ARG A 153 2.89 -7.90 -27.33
C ARG A 153 2.54 -8.49 -25.96
N GLU A 154 1.35 -9.09 -25.85
CA GLU A 154 0.94 -9.80 -24.63
C GLU A 154 1.96 -10.87 -24.19
N THR A 155 2.54 -11.60 -25.15
CA THR A 155 3.58 -12.59 -24.88
C THR A 155 4.82 -11.98 -24.22
N THR A 156 5.19 -10.74 -24.57
CA THR A 156 6.28 -10.01 -23.92
C THR A 156 5.95 -9.68 -22.46
N LEU A 157 4.73 -9.21 -22.19
CA LEU A 157 4.28 -8.89 -20.83
C LEU A 157 4.24 -10.15 -19.95
N LYS A 158 3.74 -11.27 -20.48
CA LYS A 158 3.77 -12.57 -19.78
C LYS A 158 5.20 -13.05 -19.52
N LYS A 159 6.11 -12.94 -20.50
CA LYS A 159 7.54 -13.27 -20.33
C LYS A 159 8.23 -12.41 -19.25
N ALA A 160 7.78 -11.18 -19.05
CA ALA A 160 8.25 -10.34 -17.94
C ALA A 160 7.78 -10.84 -16.56
N GLY A 161 6.76 -11.71 -16.52
CA GLY A 161 6.24 -12.34 -15.31
C GLY A 161 4.83 -11.89 -14.90
N LEU A 162 4.13 -11.12 -15.75
CA LEU A 162 2.74 -10.73 -15.48
C LEU A 162 1.81 -11.92 -15.73
N SER A 163 0.89 -12.16 -14.79
CA SER A 163 -0.24 -13.08 -15.01
C SER A 163 -1.23 -12.48 -16.01
N ALA A 164 -2.10 -13.31 -16.60
CA ALA A 164 -3.10 -12.84 -17.56
C ALA A 164 -4.01 -11.71 -16.99
N PRO A 165 -4.51 -11.78 -15.74
CA PRO A 165 -5.23 -10.64 -15.14
C PRO A 165 -4.39 -9.38 -15.05
N LYS A 166 -3.12 -9.47 -14.63
CA LYS A 166 -2.23 -8.30 -14.53
C LYS A 166 -1.90 -7.68 -15.88
N VAL A 167 -1.80 -8.49 -16.94
CA VAL A 167 -1.68 -7.97 -18.31
C VAL A 167 -2.91 -7.16 -18.69
N ARG A 168 -4.11 -7.69 -18.43
CA ARG A 168 -5.37 -6.97 -18.67
C ARG A 168 -5.41 -5.65 -17.90
N TYR A 169 -5.13 -5.68 -16.60
CA TYR A 169 -5.18 -4.48 -15.73
C TYR A 169 -4.18 -3.42 -16.16
N ALA A 170 -2.94 -3.82 -16.50
CA ALA A 170 -1.95 -2.89 -17.01
C ALA A 170 -2.41 -2.20 -18.32
N ARG A 171 -3.05 -2.94 -19.24
CA ARG A 171 -3.61 -2.35 -20.46
C ARG A 171 -4.82 -1.45 -20.19
N CYS A 172 -5.70 -1.83 -19.26
CA CYS A 172 -6.82 -0.99 -18.85
C CYS A 172 -6.33 0.32 -18.24
N LEU A 173 -5.34 0.27 -17.35
CA LEU A 173 -4.70 1.47 -16.79
C LEU A 173 -4.11 2.37 -17.87
N ALA A 174 -3.36 1.79 -18.81
CA ALA A 174 -2.76 2.56 -19.89
C ALA A 174 -3.81 3.26 -20.77
N ARG A 175 -4.93 2.57 -21.07
CA ARG A 175 -6.04 3.16 -21.83
C ARG A 175 -6.75 4.26 -21.07
N ALA A 176 -7.12 4.02 -19.80
CA ALA A 176 -7.80 5.02 -18.98
C ALA A 176 -7.01 6.35 -18.91
N ILE A 177 -5.68 6.30 -18.87
CA ILE A 177 -4.85 7.52 -18.90
C ILE A 177 -4.86 8.17 -20.28
N LEU A 178 -4.69 7.39 -21.36
CA LEU A 178 -4.62 7.94 -22.71
C LEU A 178 -5.95 8.47 -23.23
N ASP A 179 -7.05 7.86 -22.79
CA ASP A 179 -8.42 8.23 -23.16
C ASP A 179 -8.94 9.37 -22.28
N GLY A 180 -8.21 9.75 -21.21
CA GLY A 180 -8.57 10.83 -20.29
C GLY A 180 -9.55 10.44 -19.17
N ASP A 181 -9.91 9.16 -19.07
CA ASP A 181 -10.78 8.63 -18.01
C ASP A 181 -10.13 8.67 -16.61
N LEU A 182 -8.80 8.70 -16.55
CA LEU A 182 -8.02 8.83 -15.33
C LEU A 182 -6.94 9.90 -15.49
N ASP A 183 -7.24 11.10 -14.97
CA ASP A 183 -6.28 12.19 -14.81
C ASP A 183 -5.53 12.03 -13.48
N LEU A 184 -4.26 11.62 -13.56
CA LEU A 184 -3.42 11.41 -12.37
C LEU A 184 -2.96 12.73 -11.73
N ASP A 185 -2.82 13.79 -12.51
CA ASP A 185 -2.37 15.09 -12.02
C ASP A 185 -3.52 15.79 -11.29
N GLY A 186 -4.75 15.62 -11.77
CA GLY A 186 -5.97 16.12 -11.13
C GLY A 186 -6.28 15.49 -9.76
N LEU A 187 -5.75 14.29 -9.45
CA LEU A 187 -6.01 13.60 -8.17
C LEU A 187 -5.56 14.39 -6.94
N GLU A 188 -4.58 15.28 -7.08
CA GLU A 188 -4.10 16.11 -5.98
C GLU A 188 -5.17 17.12 -5.50
N GLY A 189 -5.95 17.68 -6.43
CA GLY A 189 -7.01 18.64 -6.12
C GLY A 189 -8.27 18.02 -5.50
N LEU A 190 -8.42 16.70 -5.57
CA LEU A 190 -9.63 16.00 -5.14
C LEU A 190 -9.63 15.63 -3.64
N PRO A 191 -10.82 15.53 -3.03
CA PRO A 191 -10.99 14.82 -1.76
C PRO A 191 -10.55 13.36 -1.85
N ASP A 192 -10.06 12.81 -0.74
CA ASP A 192 -9.48 11.45 -0.69
C ASP A 192 -10.47 10.37 -1.22
N SER A 193 -11.76 10.50 -0.94
CA SER A 193 -12.79 9.58 -1.43
C SER A 193 -13.00 9.65 -2.93
N GLU A 194 -12.99 10.84 -3.51
CA GLU A 194 -13.17 11.06 -4.96
C GLU A 194 -11.93 10.62 -5.73
N ALA A 195 -10.74 10.98 -5.26
CA ALA A 195 -9.48 10.52 -5.83
C ALA A 195 -9.39 8.98 -5.80
N ALA A 196 -9.82 8.35 -4.71
CA ALA A 196 -9.84 6.89 -4.62
C ALA A 196 -10.85 6.27 -5.59
N GLN A 197 -12.03 6.88 -5.76
CA GLN A 197 -13.05 6.41 -6.71
C GLN A 197 -12.57 6.51 -8.16
N GLN A 198 -11.89 7.60 -8.54
CA GLN A 198 -11.31 7.73 -9.88
C GLN A 198 -10.29 6.62 -10.17
N ILE A 199 -9.39 6.31 -9.25
CA ILE A 199 -8.45 5.18 -9.45
C ILE A 199 -9.20 3.85 -9.56
N GLN A 200 -10.30 3.69 -8.83
CA GLN A 200 -11.08 2.46 -8.78
C GLN A 200 -11.94 2.18 -10.01
N THR A 201 -12.10 3.15 -10.93
CA THR A 201 -12.76 2.91 -12.22
C THR A 201 -11.96 1.96 -13.11
N VAL A 202 -10.63 1.89 -12.90
CA VAL A 202 -9.74 1.04 -13.68
C VAL A 202 -9.86 -0.41 -13.23
N PRO A 203 -10.23 -1.34 -14.13
CA PRO A 203 -10.29 -2.77 -13.80
C PRO A 203 -8.99 -3.28 -13.18
N GLY A 204 -9.13 -3.88 -11.99
CA GLY A 204 -8.00 -4.44 -11.22
C GLY A 204 -7.35 -3.49 -10.22
N LEU A 205 -7.75 -2.21 -10.18
CA LEU A 205 -7.37 -1.29 -9.12
C LEU A 205 -8.54 -1.15 -8.14
N GLY A 206 -8.49 -1.83 -7.00
CA GLY A 206 -9.48 -1.71 -5.94
C GLY A 206 -9.10 -0.70 -4.86
N ARG A 207 -9.93 -0.58 -3.82
CA ARG A 207 -9.68 0.28 -2.64
C ARG A 207 -8.27 0.18 -2.08
N TRP A 208 -7.72 -1.04 -1.96
CA TRP A 208 -6.34 -1.25 -1.51
C TRP A 208 -5.33 -0.52 -2.40
N SER A 209 -5.40 -0.71 -3.72
CA SER A 209 -4.48 -0.10 -4.68
C SER A 209 -4.59 1.43 -4.70
N ALA A 210 -5.83 1.94 -4.68
CA ALA A 210 -6.08 3.37 -4.61
C ALA A 210 -5.48 3.99 -3.34
N HIS A 211 -5.75 3.40 -2.17
CA HIS A 211 -5.23 3.92 -0.91
C HIS A 211 -3.69 3.86 -0.86
N VAL A 212 -3.08 2.77 -1.32
CA VAL A 212 -1.61 2.65 -1.39
C VAL A 212 -1.01 3.73 -2.30
N TYR A 213 -1.63 4.00 -3.45
CA TYR A 213 -1.19 5.06 -4.35
C TYR A 213 -1.30 6.44 -3.69
N LEU A 214 -2.46 6.77 -3.13
CA LEU A 214 -2.74 8.07 -2.50
C LEU A 214 -1.84 8.31 -1.27
N MET A 215 -1.57 7.28 -0.48
CA MET A 215 -0.63 7.35 0.64
C MET A 215 0.78 7.69 0.17
N PHE A 216 1.34 6.92 -0.77
CA PHE A 216 2.77 7.03 -1.08
C PHE A 216 3.12 8.01 -2.18
N SER A 217 2.15 8.36 -3.04
CA SER A 217 2.37 9.30 -4.14
C SER A 217 1.85 10.70 -3.80
N LEU A 218 0.71 10.79 -3.10
CA LEU A 218 0.11 12.08 -2.74
C LEU A 218 0.22 12.41 -1.24
N GLY A 219 0.81 11.52 -0.43
CA GLY A 219 1.05 11.78 0.98
C GLY A 219 -0.23 11.96 1.80
N ARG A 220 -1.35 11.35 1.39
CA ARG A 220 -2.64 11.49 2.11
C ARG A 220 -2.52 10.86 3.51
N PRO A 221 -2.83 11.60 4.60
CA PRO A 221 -2.48 11.19 5.97
C PRO A 221 -3.46 10.21 6.63
N ASP A 222 -4.68 10.10 6.10
CA ASP A 222 -5.79 9.41 6.79
C ASP A 222 -6.43 8.27 5.99
N LEU A 223 -5.58 7.51 5.29
CA LEU A 223 -5.97 6.32 4.54
C LEU A 223 -5.46 5.04 5.19
N TRP A 224 -6.29 3.99 5.12
CA TRP A 224 -5.95 2.64 5.58
C TRP A 224 -5.96 1.65 4.41
N PRO A 225 -4.88 0.90 4.15
CA PRO A 225 -4.80 -0.05 3.05
C PRO A 225 -5.61 -1.32 3.39
N HIS A 226 -6.91 -1.26 3.13
CA HIS A 226 -7.86 -2.34 3.40
C HIS A 226 -7.37 -3.69 2.84
N ALA A 227 -7.50 -4.77 3.61
CA ALA A 227 -7.07 -6.12 3.25
C ALA A 227 -5.56 -6.29 2.95
N ASP A 228 -4.70 -5.34 3.30
CA ASP A 228 -3.25 -5.52 3.22
C ASP A 228 -2.78 -6.51 4.30
N VAL A 229 -2.26 -7.67 3.86
CA VAL A 229 -1.84 -8.74 4.75
C VAL A 229 -0.75 -8.30 5.73
N GLY A 230 0.18 -7.46 5.27
CA GLY A 230 1.26 -6.92 6.09
C GLY A 230 0.73 -5.95 7.15
N ALA A 231 -0.14 -5.02 6.74
CA ALA A 231 -0.75 -4.07 7.67
C ALA A 231 -1.63 -4.78 8.70
N MET A 232 -2.43 -5.77 8.29
CA MET A 232 -3.26 -6.56 9.20
C MET A 232 -2.42 -7.37 10.19
N ARG A 233 -1.30 -7.97 9.77
CA ARG A 233 -0.37 -8.64 10.68
C ARG A 233 0.30 -7.67 11.64
N GLY A 234 0.64 -6.48 11.16
CA GLY A 234 1.15 -5.41 12.00
C GLY A 234 0.16 -4.97 13.07
N LEU A 235 -1.10 -4.79 12.68
CA LEU A 235 -2.18 -4.41 13.56
C LEU A 235 -2.46 -5.49 14.61
N GLN A 236 -2.41 -6.77 14.23
CA GLN A 236 -2.45 -7.91 15.16
C GLN A 236 -1.36 -7.78 16.23
N VAL A 237 -0.12 -7.52 15.81
CA VAL A 237 1.03 -7.37 16.73
C VAL A 237 0.89 -6.15 17.63
N ILE A 238 0.44 -5.02 17.09
CA ILE A 238 0.23 -3.79 17.86
C ILE A 238 -0.84 -4.03 18.92
N LYS A 239 -2.03 -4.47 18.52
CA LYS A 239 -3.20 -4.65 19.40
C LYS A 239 -3.23 -5.99 20.14
N ARG A 240 -2.13 -6.76 20.09
CA ARG A 240 -1.97 -8.06 20.77
C ARG A 240 -3.14 -9.02 20.52
N LEU A 241 -3.64 -9.04 19.28
CA LEU A 241 -4.79 -9.88 18.92
C LEU A 241 -4.36 -11.34 18.73
N ASP A 242 -5.16 -12.27 19.24
CA ASP A 242 -4.89 -13.71 19.13
C ASP A 242 -4.83 -14.19 17.67
N ALA A 243 -5.64 -13.57 16.81
CA ALA A 243 -5.70 -13.86 15.39
C ALA A 243 -5.52 -12.59 14.57
N ARG A 244 -5.04 -12.76 13.33
CA ARG A 244 -5.00 -11.65 12.37
C ARG A 244 -6.43 -11.18 12.09
N PRO A 245 -6.72 -9.88 12.23
CA PRO A 245 -8.07 -9.37 11.99
C PRO A 245 -8.48 -9.59 10.54
N THR A 246 -9.77 -9.83 10.32
CA THR A 246 -10.40 -9.76 9.01
C THR A 246 -10.34 -8.33 8.47
N PRO A 247 -10.53 -8.12 7.15
CA PRO A 247 -10.53 -6.76 6.60
C PRO A 247 -11.57 -5.82 7.23
N ARG A 248 -12.73 -6.35 7.63
CA ARG A 248 -13.78 -5.58 8.31
C ARG A 248 -13.37 -5.17 9.73
N GLU A 249 -12.82 -6.10 10.52
CA GLU A 249 -12.32 -5.81 11.87
C GLU A 249 -11.14 -4.83 11.81
N ALA A 250 -10.24 -5.00 10.84
CA ALA A 250 -9.12 -4.09 10.63
C ALA A 250 -9.59 -2.66 10.30
N ASP A 251 -10.64 -2.49 9.50
CA ASP A 251 -11.24 -1.18 9.23
C ASP A 251 -11.84 -0.54 10.49
N LEU A 252 -12.55 -1.32 11.32
CA LEU A 252 -13.13 -0.84 12.59
C LEU A 252 -12.04 -0.40 13.57
N LEU A 253 -11.00 -1.21 13.74
CA LEU A 253 -9.85 -0.87 14.57
C LEU A 253 -9.12 0.37 14.03
N ALA A 254 -8.92 0.44 12.71
CA ALA A 254 -8.24 1.58 12.08
C ALA A 254 -9.04 2.89 12.20
N ALA A 255 -10.37 2.83 12.29
CA ALA A 255 -11.20 4.02 12.46
C ALA A 255 -10.85 4.82 13.72
N ALA A 256 -10.47 4.14 14.81
CA ALA A 256 -10.03 4.79 16.06
C ALA A 256 -8.74 5.60 15.89
N PHE A 257 -7.97 5.36 14.82
CA PHE A 257 -6.74 6.08 14.54
C PHE A 257 -6.93 7.30 13.66
N ALA A 258 -8.14 7.61 13.20
CA ALA A 258 -8.36 8.86 12.47
C ALA A 258 -7.96 10.08 13.32
N PRO A 259 -7.36 11.13 12.73
CA PRO A 259 -7.03 11.32 11.31
C PRO A 259 -5.61 10.84 10.90
N HIS A 260 -5.07 9.82 11.57
CA HIS A 260 -3.67 9.37 11.48
C HIS A 260 -3.51 7.97 10.85
N ARG A 261 -4.52 7.49 10.11
CA ARG A 261 -4.56 6.09 9.65
C ARG A 261 -3.38 5.70 8.76
N SER A 262 -2.84 6.60 7.96
CA SER A 262 -1.69 6.27 7.10
C SER A 262 -0.38 6.16 7.85
N ALA A 263 -0.17 6.98 8.88
CA ALA A 263 0.96 6.83 9.78
C ALA A 263 0.87 5.51 10.57
N MET A 264 -0.34 5.13 10.98
CA MET A 264 -0.59 3.83 11.62
C MET A 264 -0.34 2.64 10.68
N ALA A 265 -0.70 2.74 9.40
CA ALA A 265 -0.37 1.71 8.41
C ALA A 265 1.15 1.52 8.26
N LEU A 266 1.91 2.62 8.23
CA LEU A 266 3.39 2.59 8.22
C LEU A 266 3.96 1.88 9.45
N LEU A 267 3.45 2.18 10.64
CA LEU A 267 3.87 1.51 11.87
C LEU A 267 3.51 0.02 11.84
N ALA A 268 2.29 -0.32 11.38
CA ALA A 268 1.84 -1.70 11.25
C ALA A 268 2.77 -2.52 10.35
N TRP A 269 3.10 -2.03 9.14
CA TRP A 269 4.06 -2.73 8.27
C TRP A 269 5.44 -2.90 8.92
N LYS A 270 5.90 -1.92 9.71
CA LYS A 270 7.16 -2.03 10.44
C LYS A 270 7.10 -3.13 11.51
N CYS A 271 6.05 -3.15 12.32
CA CYS A 271 5.80 -4.19 13.31
C CYS A 271 5.73 -5.59 12.67
N ALA A 272 5.01 -5.72 11.56
CA ALA A 272 4.90 -6.98 10.82
C ALA A 272 6.24 -7.52 10.32
N SER A 273 7.18 -6.62 9.98
CA SER A 273 8.51 -6.99 9.49
C SER A 273 9.50 -7.31 10.62
N ALA A 274 9.27 -6.76 11.81
CA ALA A 274 10.14 -6.95 12.98
C ALA A 274 9.87 -8.28 13.72
N THR A 275 8.69 -8.87 13.54
CA THR A 275 8.32 -10.16 14.15
C THR A 275 8.64 -11.31 13.20
N PRO A 276 9.58 -12.22 13.55
CA PRO A 276 9.81 -13.43 12.76
C PRO A 276 8.54 -14.26 12.63
N THR A 277 8.30 -14.81 11.44
CA THR A 277 7.15 -15.68 11.13
C THR A 277 7.20 -17.03 11.81
#